data_AF-A0A8H6RE28-F1
#
_entry.id   AF-A0A8H6RE28-F1
#
_cell.length_a   1.000
_cell.length_b   1.000
_cell.length_c   1.000
_cell.angle_alpha   90.00
_cell.angle_beta   90.00
_cell.angle_gamma   90.00
#
_symmetry.space_group_name_H-M   'P 1'
#
loop_
_entity.id
_entity.type
_entity.pdbx_description
1 polymer ?
#
loop_
_entity_poly.entity_id
_entity_poly.type
_entity_poly.pdbx_seq_one_letter_code
_entity_poly.pdbx_strand_id
1 'polypeptide(L)'
;MTDTPTTREMVTLPSTTDKRPSATDFDSIIYVKVGKGGGEQTFDVYKGVLRFYSGYFRTAIENIESGRFAESQNGVIKLPDHEPGTFNLFRAWLHRRVLPIVGDPSSGDDWARLIKLWCFGGRHNIPLLQNETLSCIAYTMGKTSTIPTDQLRYVWKNTTKGAKLRTYFVKTIWTRFKGAESLIRHPERYSFEIVYDLLLYGLEKRPVHENYLLHPAFHHSHIFPAFFPSHRNLNINHANMTGREAMALPSTPAKKPSITDFDRIIRIKVGQTNPQIFDVHKGVLKFYSGYFRKVIENVENGRFAEAEENMITLPDEETEVFKLFQGWLYTRELPKESQNPLIKLWCFGDRRAVPLLQNEAIDAIREVNYNLKTQPDHMLRFVFDHTTSDAPLRSFLITSIAARCTGSAFVERTENWPVEALHHLIKHFFDERPKRTPRDEFNKRNMCEWHVHEEGVKCD
;
A
#
# COMPACT_ATOMS: atom_id res chain seq x y z
N MET A 1 3.37 -66.32 -7.32
CA MET A 1 4.40 -65.28 -7.08
C MET A 1 4.14 -64.17 -8.05
N THR A 2 3.44 -63.14 -7.58
CA THR A 2 2.94 -62.00 -8.36
C THR A 2 3.94 -60.87 -8.24
N ASP A 3 4.70 -60.62 -9.31
CA ASP A 3 5.54 -59.43 -9.40
C ASP A 3 4.65 -58.19 -9.40
N THR A 4 4.87 -57.37 -8.37
CA THR A 4 4.21 -56.09 -8.18
C THR A 4 4.96 -55.07 -9.05
N PRO A 5 4.29 -54.25 -9.88
CA PRO A 5 4.96 -53.27 -10.71
C PRO A 5 5.64 -52.22 -9.85
N THR A 6 6.94 -52.04 -10.07
CA THR A 6 7.80 -51.09 -9.37
C THR A 6 7.28 -49.66 -9.54
N THR A 7 7.18 -48.95 -8.42
CA THR A 7 6.96 -47.50 -8.35
C THR A 7 7.87 -46.79 -9.35
N ARG A 8 7.30 -46.18 -10.39
CA ARG A 8 8.03 -45.39 -11.40
C ARG A 8 8.80 -44.29 -10.67
N GLU A 9 10.11 -44.44 -10.48
CA GLU A 9 10.97 -43.42 -9.87
C GLU A 9 10.70 -42.09 -10.57
N MET A 10 10.29 -41.07 -9.80
CA MET A 10 10.11 -39.73 -10.35
C MET A 10 11.49 -39.19 -10.73
N VAL A 11 11.85 -39.32 -12.01
CA VAL A 11 13.10 -38.80 -12.56
C VAL A 11 13.21 -37.31 -12.23
N THR A 12 14.08 -36.99 -11.27
CA THR A 12 14.30 -35.62 -10.78
C THR A 12 14.88 -34.75 -11.89
N LEU A 13 14.26 -33.60 -12.13
CA LEU A 13 14.74 -32.67 -13.14
C LEU A 13 16.00 -31.94 -12.65
N PRO A 14 16.94 -31.59 -13.56
CA PRO A 14 18.06 -30.74 -13.22
C PRO A 14 17.59 -29.41 -12.60
N SER A 15 18.24 -29.03 -11.50
CA SER A 15 18.00 -27.77 -10.79
C SER A 15 19.30 -27.04 -10.43
N THR A 16 20.46 -27.67 -10.66
CA THR A 16 21.81 -27.19 -10.35
C THR A 16 22.69 -27.19 -11.62
N THR A 17 23.71 -26.33 -11.66
CA THR A 17 24.49 -26.02 -12.88
C THR A 17 25.50 -27.10 -13.28
N ASP A 18 25.80 -28.03 -12.39
CA ASP A 18 26.66 -29.21 -12.60
C ASP A 18 26.02 -30.24 -13.53
N LYS A 19 24.68 -30.24 -13.65
CA LYS A 19 23.95 -31.21 -14.48
C LYS A 19 23.86 -30.76 -15.94
N ARG A 20 24.39 -31.59 -16.83
CA ARG A 20 24.36 -31.42 -18.29
C ARG A 20 23.84 -32.67 -19.00
N PRO A 21 23.22 -32.51 -20.20
CA PRO A 21 22.92 -33.63 -21.07
C PRO A 21 24.20 -34.38 -21.41
N SER A 22 24.09 -35.70 -21.42
CA SER A 22 25.10 -36.62 -21.91
C SER A 22 25.12 -36.63 -23.45
N ALA A 23 26.12 -37.26 -24.06
CA ALA A 23 26.18 -37.42 -25.52
C ALA A 23 24.95 -38.16 -26.08
N THR A 24 24.35 -39.08 -25.32
CA THR A 24 23.17 -39.85 -25.73
C THR A 24 21.88 -39.03 -25.71
N ASP A 25 21.87 -37.87 -25.04
CA ASP A 25 20.72 -36.97 -25.04
C ASP A 25 20.63 -36.13 -26.33
N PHE A 26 21.70 -36.08 -27.12
CA PHE A 26 21.74 -35.45 -28.45
C PHE A 26 21.31 -36.45 -29.53
N ASP A 27 20.06 -36.91 -29.41
CA ASP A 27 19.48 -38.03 -30.15
C ASP A 27 18.74 -37.57 -31.43
N SER A 28 17.52 -38.02 -31.65
CA SER A 28 16.67 -37.57 -32.75
C SER A 28 16.12 -36.15 -32.53
N ILE A 29 15.93 -35.43 -33.62
CA ILE A 29 15.34 -34.09 -33.62
C ILE A 29 13.80 -34.19 -33.50
N ILE A 30 13.22 -33.25 -32.78
CA ILE A 30 11.79 -32.93 -32.81
C ILE A 30 11.58 -31.48 -33.21
N TYR A 31 10.47 -31.20 -33.88
CA TYR A 31 10.08 -29.86 -34.27
C TYR A 31 9.12 -29.24 -33.25
N VAL A 32 9.40 -28.00 -32.86
CA VAL A 32 8.54 -27.19 -31.99
C VAL A 32 8.07 -25.97 -32.77
N LYS A 33 6.75 -25.85 -32.92
CA LYS A 33 6.08 -24.80 -33.68
C LYS A 33 5.48 -23.78 -32.72
N VAL A 34 5.96 -22.54 -32.77
CA VAL A 34 5.74 -21.50 -31.75
C VAL A 34 5.09 -20.27 -32.39
N GLY A 35 4.10 -19.69 -31.71
CA GLY A 35 3.34 -18.54 -32.18
C GLY A 35 2.06 -18.90 -32.95
N LYS A 36 1.38 -17.89 -33.49
CA LYS A 36 0.13 -18.02 -34.24
C LYS A 36 0.18 -17.17 -35.51
N GLY A 37 -0.57 -17.59 -36.54
CA GLY A 37 -0.74 -16.82 -37.77
C GLY A 37 0.58 -16.59 -38.53
N GLY A 38 0.72 -15.42 -39.16
CA GLY A 38 1.90 -15.08 -39.98
C GLY A 38 3.21 -14.88 -39.21
N GLY A 39 3.19 -14.88 -37.86
CA GLY A 39 4.37 -14.77 -37.00
C GLY A 39 4.86 -16.10 -36.43
N GLU A 40 4.31 -17.21 -36.89
CA GLU A 40 4.63 -18.56 -36.41
C GLU A 40 6.01 -19.01 -36.92
N GLN A 41 6.79 -19.67 -36.05
CA GLN A 41 8.13 -20.17 -36.39
C GLN A 41 8.29 -21.63 -35.93
N THR A 42 9.07 -22.40 -36.69
CA THR A 42 9.39 -23.79 -36.38
C THR A 42 10.85 -23.90 -35.96
N PHE A 43 11.11 -24.57 -34.85
CA PHE A 43 12.42 -24.78 -34.27
C PHE A 43 12.74 -26.27 -34.22
N ASP A 44 13.97 -26.64 -34.54
CA ASP A 44 14.53 -27.97 -34.40
C ASP A 44 15.31 -28.08 -33.07
N VAL A 45 15.03 -29.14 -32.30
CA VAL A 45 15.65 -29.40 -30.99
C VAL A 45 15.81 -30.90 -30.78
N TYR A 46 16.87 -31.33 -30.10
CA TYR A 46 17.06 -32.74 -29.70
C TYR A 46 16.04 -33.17 -28.62
N LYS A 47 15.42 -34.34 -28.81
CA LYS A 47 14.41 -34.87 -27.88
C LYS A 47 14.98 -35.17 -26.50
N GLY A 48 16.15 -35.81 -26.44
CA GLY A 48 16.82 -36.17 -25.19
C GLY A 48 17.17 -34.94 -24.37
N VAL A 49 17.70 -33.89 -24.99
CA VAL A 49 17.98 -32.60 -24.32
C VAL A 49 16.72 -31.96 -23.73
N LEU A 50 15.58 -31.98 -24.45
CA LEU A 50 14.31 -31.49 -23.93
C LEU A 50 13.80 -32.34 -22.75
N ARG A 51 13.88 -33.67 -22.86
CA ARG A 51 13.51 -34.62 -21.78
C ARG A 51 14.37 -34.45 -20.53
N PHE A 52 15.65 -34.17 -20.72
CA PHE A 52 16.60 -33.96 -19.64
C PHE A 52 16.19 -32.75 -18.81
N TYR A 53 15.91 -31.61 -19.45
CA TYR A 53 15.67 -30.35 -18.75
C TYR A 53 14.20 -30.07 -18.36
N SER A 54 13.22 -30.62 -19.07
CA SER A 54 11.81 -30.24 -18.91
C SER A 54 10.90 -31.42 -18.65
N GLY A 55 10.13 -31.34 -17.56
CA GLY A 55 9.07 -32.31 -17.28
C GLY A 55 7.93 -32.22 -18.30
N TYR A 56 7.57 -31.01 -18.74
CA TYR A 56 6.54 -30.80 -19.75
C TYR A 56 6.92 -31.44 -21.09
N PHE A 57 8.11 -31.11 -21.62
CA PHE A 57 8.53 -31.64 -22.92
C PHE A 57 8.79 -33.15 -22.84
N ARG A 58 9.26 -33.67 -21.70
CA ARG A 58 9.35 -35.12 -21.49
C ARG A 58 8.01 -35.81 -21.70
N THR A 59 6.96 -35.34 -21.02
CA THR A 59 5.61 -35.87 -21.17
C THR A 59 5.06 -35.67 -22.58
N ALA A 60 5.26 -34.50 -23.20
CA ALA A 60 4.80 -34.23 -24.55
C ALA A 60 5.41 -35.20 -25.58
N ILE A 61 6.71 -35.47 -25.49
CA ILE A 61 7.40 -36.40 -26.39
C ILE A 61 6.98 -37.85 -26.12
N GLU A 62 6.85 -38.27 -24.85
CA GLU A 62 6.31 -39.60 -24.50
C GLU A 62 4.89 -39.82 -25.08
N ASN A 63 4.04 -38.80 -25.04
CA ASN A 63 2.69 -38.86 -25.60
C ASN A 63 2.69 -38.99 -27.13
N ILE A 64 3.59 -38.29 -27.82
CA ILE A 64 3.78 -38.40 -29.27
C ILE A 64 4.27 -39.80 -29.65
N GLU A 65 5.31 -40.29 -28.97
CA GLU A 65 5.93 -41.60 -29.28
C GLU A 65 5.04 -42.78 -28.93
N SER A 66 4.17 -42.65 -27.93
CA SER A 66 3.20 -43.70 -27.57
C SER A 66 1.95 -43.74 -28.45
N GLY A 67 1.78 -42.79 -29.39
CA GLY A 67 0.65 -42.77 -30.32
C GLY A 67 -0.71 -42.47 -29.67
N ARG A 68 -0.74 -41.96 -28.43
CA ARG A 68 -1.97 -41.85 -27.61
C ARG A 68 -2.83 -40.60 -27.89
N PHE A 69 -2.32 -39.61 -28.63
CA PHE A 69 -2.98 -38.32 -28.84
C PHE A 69 -2.85 -37.84 -30.29
N ALA A 70 -3.69 -36.88 -30.72
CA ALA A 70 -3.74 -36.37 -32.10
C ALA A 70 -2.39 -35.78 -32.59
N GLU A 71 -1.57 -35.26 -31.67
CA GLU A 71 -0.21 -34.75 -31.93
C GLU A 71 0.77 -35.83 -32.44
N SER A 72 0.48 -37.12 -32.21
CA SER A 72 1.27 -38.25 -32.70
C SER A 72 1.31 -38.35 -34.22
N GLN A 73 0.29 -37.82 -34.92
CA GLN A 73 0.21 -37.93 -36.39
C GLN A 73 1.20 -37.01 -37.12
N ASN A 74 1.62 -35.91 -36.50
CA ASN A 74 2.50 -34.92 -37.13
C ASN A 74 3.90 -34.85 -36.51
N GLY A 75 4.10 -35.37 -35.29
CA GLY A 75 5.41 -35.36 -34.62
C GLY A 75 5.92 -33.95 -34.24
N VAL A 76 5.03 -32.96 -34.17
CA VAL A 76 5.36 -31.55 -33.89
C VAL A 76 4.70 -31.10 -32.58
N ILE A 77 5.48 -30.50 -31.68
CA ILE A 77 4.95 -29.85 -30.47
C ILE A 77 4.49 -28.43 -30.83
N LYS A 78 3.26 -28.05 -30.51
CA LYS A 78 2.72 -26.71 -30.77
C LYS A 78 2.66 -25.88 -29.49
N LEU A 79 3.21 -24.66 -29.54
CA LEU A 79 3.18 -23.66 -28.47
C LEU A 79 2.57 -22.35 -29.00
N PRO A 80 1.25 -22.32 -29.26
CA PRO A 80 0.65 -21.22 -30.00
C PRO A 80 0.55 -19.92 -29.15
N ASP A 81 0.49 -20.03 -27.83
CA ASP A 81 0.42 -18.87 -26.92
C ASP A 81 1.79 -18.33 -26.49
N HIS A 82 2.86 -18.73 -27.19
CA HIS A 82 4.23 -18.37 -26.86
C HIS A 82 4.87 -17.54 -27.98
N GLU A 83 5.74 -16.60 -27.59
CA GLU A 83 6.49 -15.78 -28.53
C GLU A 83 7.70 -16.55 -29.08
N PRO A 84 7.90 -16.60 -30.42
CA PRO A 84 9.05 -17.26 -31.01
C PRO A 84 10.40 -16.76 -30.48
N GLY A 85 10.52 -15.46 -30.20
CA GLY A 85 11.73 -14.88 -29.62
C GLY A 85 12.09 -15.46 -28.24
N THR A 86 11.09 -15.75 -27.40
CA THR A 86 11.32 -16.39 -26.08
C THR A 86 11.77 -17.84 -26.25
N PHE A 87 11.18 -18.57 -27.21
CA PHE A 87 11.60 -19.94 -27.49
C PHE A 87 13.01 -20.00 -28.09
N ASN A 88 13.37 -19.06 -28.95
CA ASN A 88 14.72 -18.99 -29.52
C ASN A 88 15.79 -18.76 -28.43
N LEU A 89 15.49 -17.95 -27.41
CA LEU A 89 16.35 -17.79 -26.23
C LEU A 89 16.48 -19.09 -25.45
N PHE A 90 15.37 -19.79 -25.24
CA PHE A 90 15.37 -21.11 -24.61
C PHE A 90 16.20 -22.11 -25.41
N ARG A 91 16.08 -22.14 -26.74
CA ARG A 91 16.89 -22.99 -27.63
C ARG A 91 18.38 -22.67 -27.50
N ALA A 92 18.77 -21.40 -27.52
CA ALA A 92 20.16 -20.99 -27.28
C ALA A 92 20.67 -21.47 -25.91
N TRP A 93 19.83 -21.38 -24.88
CA TRP A 93 20.14 -21.88 -23.54
C TRP A 93 20.28 -23.41 -23.49
N LEU A 94 19.42 -24.18 -24.18
CA LEU A 94 19.51 -25.64 -24.26
C LEU A 94 20.85 -26.09 -24.84
N HIS A 95 21.32 -25.41 -25.89
CA HIS A 95 22.56 -25.79 -26.58
C HIS A 95 23.81 -25.31 -25.86
N ARG A 96 23.81 -24.08 -25.32
CA ARG A 96 25.04 -23.41 -24.88
C ARG A 96 25.00 -22.85 -23.46
N ARG A 97 23.86 -22.95 -22.77
CA ARG A 97 23.62 -22.32 -21.45
C ARG A 97 23.85 -20.81 -21.46
N VAL A 98 23.64 -20.18 -22.60
CA VAL A 98 23.77 -18.73 -22.78
C VAL A 98 22.43 -18.07 -22.48
N LEU A 99 22.44 -17.06 -21.62
CA LEU A 99 21.30 -16.21 -21.31
C LEU A 99 21.46 -14.83 -21.97
N PRO A 100 20.36 -14.10 -22.19
CA PRO A 100 20.41 -12.69 -22.61
C PRO A 100 21.32 -11.85 -21.71
N ILE A 101 22.12 -10.99 -22.32
CA ILE A 101 22.90 -9.97 -21.61
C ILE A 101 22.03 -8.72 -21.56
N VAL A 102 21.89 -8.12 -20.37
CA VAL A 102 21.14 -6.87 -20.21
C VAL A 102 22.03 -5.66 -20.50
N GLY A 103 21.52 -4.72 -21.26
CA GLY A 103 22.24 -3.52 -21.68
C GLY A 103 23.04 -3.72 -22.96
N ASP A 104 22.70 -4.75 -23.74
CA ASP A 104 23.23 -4.91 -25.09
C ASP A 104 22.52 -3.88 -26.01
N PRO A 105 23.25 -2.92 -26.62
CA PRO A 105 22.65 -1.90 -27.46
C PRO A 105 21.94 -2.46 -28.70
N SER A 106 22.24 -3.71 -29.08
CA SER A 106 21.68 -4.39 -30.24
C SER A 106 20.41 -5.20 -29.94
N SER A 107 20.00 -5.29 -28.67
CA SER A 107 18.81 -6.00 -28.23
C SER A 107 17.67 -5.08 -27.81
N GLY A 108 16.44 -5.59 -27.87
CA GLY A 108 15.24 -4.89 -27.38
C GLY A 108 15.19 -4.80 -25.85
N ASP A 109 13.99 -4.82 -25.26
CA ASP A 109 13.81 -4.81 -23.80
C ASP A 109 14.39 -6.08 -23.14
N ASP A 110 15.65 -6.02 -22.72
CA ASP A 110 16.40 -7.15 -22.16
C ASP A 110 15.80 -7.67 -20.85
N TRP A 111 15.21 -6.79 -20.04
CA TRP A 111 14.50 -7.20 -18.84
C TRP A 111 13.28 -8.04 -19.17
N ALA A 112 12.50 -7.62 -20.17
CA ALA A 112 11.38 -8.41 -20.66
C ALA A 112 11.84 -9.78 -21.16
N ARG A 113 12.96 -9.86 -21.90
CA ARG A 113 13.50 -11.14 -22.40
C ARG A 113 13.84 -12.12 -21.28
N LEU A 114 14.57 -11.69 -20.26
CA LEU A 114 14.90 -12.54 -19.10
C LEU A 114 13.66 -12.95 -18.31
N ILE A 115 12.75 -12.02 -18.04
CA ILE A 115 11.53 -12.30 -17.28
C ILE A 115 10.61 -13.26 -18.03
N LYS A 116 10.43 -13.06 -19.34
CA LYS A 116 9.67 -13.98 -20.20
C LYS A 116 10.28 -15.38 -20.20
N LEU A 117 11.61 -15.48 -20.28
CA LEU A 117 12.33 -16.76 -20.21
C LEU A 117 12.16 -17.45 -18.86
N TRP A 118 12.20 -16.71 -17.75
CA TRP A 118 11.93 -17.27 -16.42
C TRP A 118 10.50 -17.81 -16.32
N CYS A 119 9.51 -17.04 -16.80
CA CYS A 119 8.10 -17.48 -16.86
C CYS A 119 7.93 -18.71 -17.75
N PHE A 120 8.62 -18.77 -18.89
CA PHE A 120 8.63 -19.93 -19.77
C PHE A 120 9.12 -21.18 -19.03
N GLY A 121 10.24 -21.08 -18.30
CA GLY A 121 10.75 -22.19 -17.50
C GLY A 121 9.76 -22.69 -16.44
N GLY A 122 9.04 -21.77 -15.79
CA GLY A 122 7.98 -22.13 -14.84
C GLY A 122 6.82 -22.90 -15.48
N ARG A 123 6.32 -22.42 -16.63
CA ARG A 123 5.21 -23.07 -17.35
C ARG A 123 5.56 -24.46 -17.88
N HIS A 124 6.82 -24.67 -18.26
CA HIS A 124 7.27 -25.92 -18.86
C HIS A 124 8.05 -26.81 -17.88
N ASN A 125 7.97 -26.54 -16.57
CA ASN A 125 8.64 -27.29 -15.53
C ASN A 125 10.14 -27.50 -15.82
N ILE A 126 10.89 -26.39 -15.88
CA ILE A 126 12.34 -26.34 -16.18
C ILE A 126 13.07 -25.63 -15.02
N PRO A 127 13.31 -26.32 -13.88
CA PRO A 127 13.82 -25.67 -12.68
C PRO A 127 15.18 -24.99 -12.86
N LEU A 128 16.10 -25.63 -13.58
CA LEU A 128 17.43 -25.07 -13.82
C LEU A 128 17.42 -23.80 -14.66
N LEU A 129 16.55 -23.72 -15.68
CA LEU A 129 16.37 -22.49 -16.46
C LEU A 129 15.86 -21.35 -15.57
N GLN A 130 14.88 -21.62 -14.69
CA GLN A 130 14.39 -20.61 -13.74
C GLN A 130 15.48 -20.14 -12.79
N ASN A 131 16.29 -21.07 -12.25
CA ASN A 131 17.35 -20.74 -11.31
C ASN A 131 18.45 -19.90 -11.98
N GLU A 132 18.95 -20.29 -13.15
CA GLU A 132 19.97 -19.51 -13.85
C GLU A 132 19.45 -18.15 -14.33
N THR A 133 18.22 -18.11 -14.83
CA THR A 133 17.61 -16.84 -15.26
C THR A 133 17.43 -15.89 -14.08
N LEU A 134 16.99 -16.39 -12.91
CA LEU A 134 16.87 -15.57 -11.70
C LEU A 134 18.24 -15.08 -11.21
N SER A 135 19.27 -15.93 -11.24
CA SER A 135 20.65 -15.53 -10.91
C SER A 135 21.16 -14.44 -11.85
N CYS A 136 20.87 -14.54 -13.15
CA CYS A 136 21.22 -13.52 -14.14
C CYS A 136 20.49 -12.18 -13.87
N ILE A 137 19.19 -12.23 -13.59
CA ILE A 137 18.39 -11.06 -13.19
C ILE A 137 19.03 -10.42 -11.94
N ALA A 138 19.31 -11.21 -10.91
CA ALA A 138 19.87 -10.71 -9.65
C ALA A 138 21.26 -10.08 -9.81
N TYR A 139 22.15 -10.75 -10.54
CA TYR A 139 23.47 -10.24 -10.88
C TYR A 139 23.37 -8.89 -11.61
N THR A 140 22.51 -8.83 -12.62
CA THR A 140 22.33 -7.62 -13.43
C THR A 140 21.76 -6.47 -12.61
N MET A 141 20.76 -6.73 -11.76
CA MET A 141 20.16 -5.72 -10.89
C MET A 141 21.17 -5.17 -9.87
N GLY A 142 22.12 -6.00 -9.44
CA GLY A 142 23.25 -5.58 -8.61
C GLY A 142 24.23 -4.71 -9.40
N LYS A 143 24.64 -5.16 -10.59
CA LYS A 143 25.60 -4.44 -11.45
C LYS A 143 25.10 -3.07 -11.91
N THR A 144 23.85 -3.00 -12.34
CA THR A 144 23.25 -1.77 -12.90
C THR A 144 22.63 -0.87 -11.83
N SER A 145 22.48 -1.38 -10.59
CA SER A 145 21.69 -0.72 -9.55
C SER A 145 20.25 -0.39 -9.96
N THR A 146 19.69 -1.07 -10.96
CA THR A 146 18.30 -0.87 -11.41
C THR A 146 17.36 -1.97 -10.92
N ILE A 147 16.07 -1.64 -10.84
CA ILE A 147 14.99 -2.60 -10.61
C ILE A 147 14.01 -2.46 -11.79
N PRO A 148 13.72 -3.53 -12.54
CA PRO A 148 12.86 -3.48 -13.72
C PRO A 148 11.37 -3.38 -13.34
N THR A 149 10.97 -2.24 -12.79
CA THR A 149 9.61 -2.02 -12.29
C THR A 149 8.55 -2.09 -13.38
N ASP A 150 8.90 -1.73 -14.62
CA ASP A 150 8.00 -1.79 -15.78
C ASP A 150 7.52 -3.22 -16.10
N GLN A 151 8.29 -4.23 -15.71
CA GLN A 151 8.00 -5.63 -15.97
C GLN A 151 7.19 -6.31 -14.86
N LEU A 152 6.94 -5.64 -13.72
CA LEU A 152 6.27 -6.25 -12.57
C LEU A 152 4.87 -6.74 -12.92
N ARG A 153 4.10 -5.97 -13.68
CA ARG A 153 2.76 -6.40 -14.12
C ARG A 153 2.81 -7.65 -14.98
N TYR A 154 3.81 -7.77 -15.85
CA TYR A 154 4.01 -9.00 -16.62
C TYR A 154 4.32 -10.18 -15.68
N VAL A 155 5.20 -10.00 -14.70
CA VAL A 155 5.53 -11.04 -13.71
C VAL A 155 4.27 -11.51 -12.99
N TRP A 156 3.46 -10.61 -12.44
CA TRP A 156 2.24 -10.99 -11.70
C TRP A 156 1.18 -11.59 -12.63
N LYS A 157 1.04 -11.11 -13.86
CA LYS A 157 0.11 -11.69 -14.83
C LYS A 157 0.48 -13.12 -15.26
N ASN A 158 1.77 -13.46 -15.28
CA ASN A 158 2.28 -14.70 -15.88
C ASN A 158 2.87 -15.70 -14.87
N THR A 159 2.66 -15.49 -13.57
CA THR A 159 3.11 -16.39 -12.50
C THR A 159 2.00 -16.59 -11.48
N THR A 160 2.11 -17.60 -10.62
CA THR A 160 1.15 -17.87 -9.53
C THR A 160 1.59 -17.23 -8.21
N LYS A 161 0.67 -17.14 -7.25
CA LYS A 161 0.97 -16.71 -5.86
C LYS A 161 2.06 -17.62 -5.28
N GLY A 162 3.08 -17.02 -4.66
CA GLY A 162 4.23 -17.75 -4.11
C GLY A 162 5.36 -18.08 -5.11
N ALA A 163 5.24 -17.68 -6.38
CA ALA A 163 6.33 -17.82 -7.35
C ALA A 163 7.61 -17.12 -6.86
N LYS A 164 8.76 -17.80 -6.98
CA LYS A 164 10.04 -17.29 -6.47
C LYS A 164 10.45 -15.95 -7.07
N LEU A 165 10.09 -15.69 -8.33
CA LEU A 165 10.34 -14.40 -8.99
C LEU A 165 9.54 -13.26 -8.34
N ARG A 166 8.26 -13.48 -8.01
CA ARG A 166 7.45 -12.50 -7.26
C ARG A 166 8.07 -12.21 -5.90
N THR A 167 8.41 -13.26 -5.15
CA THR A 167 9.07 -13.13 -3.84
C THR A 167 10.38 -12.37 -3.95
N TYR A 168 11.19 -12.65 -4.97
CA TYR A 168 12.45 -11.95 -5.20
C TYR A 168 12.22 -10.44 -5.45
N PHE A 169 11.28 -10.08 -6.33
CA PHE A 169 10.96 -8.67 -6.58
C PHE A 169 10.41 -7.97 -5.35
N VAL A 170 9.45 -8.57 -4.63
CA VAL A 170 8.89 -8.01 -3.39
C VAL A 170 9.99 -7.72 -2.37
N LYS A 171 10.86 -8.72 -2.11
CA LYS A 171 11.99 -8.57 -1.20
C LYS A 171 12.95 -7.47 -1.63
N THR A 172 13.25 -7.42 -2.93
CA THR A 172 14.22 -6.48 -3.49
C THR A 172 13.70 -5.05 -3.50
N ILE A 173 12.42 -4.85 -3.83
CA ILE A 173 11.74 -3.55 -3.74
C ILE A 173 11.72 -3.09 -2.29
N TRP A 174 11.28 -3.96 -1.37
CA TRP A 174 11.22 -3.62 0.04
C TRP A 174 12.57 -3.20 0.62
N THR A 175 13.66 -3.88 0.25
CA THR A 175 14.99 -3.61 0.80
C THR A 175 15.70 -2.44 0.15
N ARG A 176 15.47 -2.17 -1.13
CA ARG A 176 16.23 -1.16 -1.89
C ARG A 176 15.51 0.18 -2.05
N PHE A 177 14.18 0.22 -1.93
CA PHE A 177 13.44 1.47 -2.04
C PHE A 177 13.63 2.32 -0.79
N LYS A 178 14.11 3.55 -0.97
CA LYS A 178 14.27 4.58 0.07
C LYS A 178 12.99 5.40 0.23
N GLY A 179 11.86 4.70 0.38
CA GLY A 179 10.53 5.28 0.50
C GLY A 179 9.57 4.93 -0.64
N ALA A 180 8.33 5.41 -0.54
CA ALA A 180 7.25 5.06 -1.48
C ALA A 180 7.21 5.90 -2.78
N GLU A 181 8.12 6.84 -2.97
CA GLU A 181 8.07 7.83 -4.06
C GLU A 181 7.89 7.20 -5.46
N SER A 182 8.63 6.13 -5.76
CA SER A 182 8.51 5.41 -7.03
C SER A 182 7.13 4.76 -7.21
N LEU A 183 6.56 4.20 -6.14
CA LEU A 183 5.22 3.59 -6.18
C LEU A 183 4.13 4.63 -6.45
N ILE A 184 4.28 5.81 -5.84
CA ILE A 184 3.31 6.90 -5.93
C ILE A 184 3.41 7.62 -7.27
N ARG A 185 4.63 7.79 -7.82
CA ARG A 185 4.85 8.46 -9.11
C ARG A 185 4.49 7.61 -10.32
N HIS A 186 4.63 6.29 -10.20
CA HIS A 186 4.38 5.34 -11.29
C HIS A 186 3.36 4.27 -10.91
N PRO A 187 2.14 4.64 -10.47
CA PRO A 187 1.14 3.68 -10.01
C PRO A 187 0.74 2.69 -11.11
N GLU A 188 0.87 3.05 -12.39
CA GLU A 188 0.60 2.20 -13.54
C GLU A 188 1.47 0.93 -13.60
N ARG A 189 2.61 0.93 -12.89
CA ARG A 189 3.54 -0.21 -12.80
C ARG A 189 3.18 -1.20 -11.68
N TYR A 190 2.33 -0.78 -10.73
CA TYR A 190 2.01 -1.53 -9.52
C TYR A 190 0.51 -1.84 -9.47
N SER A 191 0.12 -3.01 -10.00
CA SER A 191 -1.25 -3.49 -9.81
C SER A 191 -1.57 -3.72 -8.33
N PHE A 192 -2.86 -3.82 -8.00
CA PHE A 192 -3.29 -4.08 -6.63
C PHE A 192 -2.62 -5.32 -6.04
N GLU A 193 -2.43 -6.40 -6.81
CA GLU A 193 -1.76 -7.63 -6.34
C GLU A 193 -0.28 -7.42 -5.99
N ILE A 194 0.40 -6.49 -6.69
CA ILE A 194 1.79 -6.14 -6.39
C ILE A 194 1.84 -5.34 -5.09
N VAL A 195 0.98 -4.33 -4.96
CA VAL A 195 0.84 -3.53 -3.72
C VAL A 195 0.48 -4.43 -2.54
N TYR A 196 -0.44 -5.37 -2.75
CA TYR A 196 -0.87 -6.36 -1.79
C TYR A 196 0.32 -7.18 -1.28
N ASP A 197 1.12 -7.76 -2.19
CA ASP A 197 2.27 -8.58 -1.81
C ASP A 197 3.36 -7.76 -1.09
N LEU A 198 3.53 -6.48 -1.45
CA LEU A 198 4.44 -5.55 -0.77
C LEU A 198 3.96 -5.19 0.64
N LEU A 199 2.68 -4.88 0.82
CA LEU A 199 2.08 -4.60 2.13
C LEU A 199 2.12 -5.83 3.03
N LEU A 200 1.79 -7.02 2.49
CA LEU A 200 1.86 -8.27 3.21
C LEU A 200 3.30 -8.58 3.67
N TYR A 201 4.27 -8.44 2.77
CA TYR A 201 5.68 -8.60 3.14
C TYR A 201 6.12 -7.58 4.19
N GLY A 202 5.68 -6.33 4.05
CA GLY A 202 5.94 -5.27 5.02
C GLY A 202 5.40 -5.60 6.41
N LEU A 203 4.20 -6.16 6.49
CA LEU A 203 3.56 -6.64 7.72
C LEU A 203 4.35 -7.78 8.38
N GLU A 204 4.75 -8.77 7.59
CA GLU A 204 5.52 -9.93 8.06
C GLU A 204 6.92 -9.57 8.55
N LYS A 205 7.51 -8.48 8.02
CA LYS A 205 8.86 -8.03 8.36
C LYS A 205 8.93 -6.94 9.42
N ARG A 206 7.81 -6.56 10.02
CA ARG A 206 7.84 -5.57 11.11
C ARG A 206 8.56 -6.13 12.33
N PRO A 207 9.40 -5.34 13.00
CA PRO A 207 9.88 -5.69 14.33
C PRO A 207 8.68 -5.83 15.28
N VAL A 208 8.70 -6.89 16.08
CA VAL A 208 7.80 -7.05 17.22
C VAL A 208 8.48 -6.40 18.43
N HIS A 209 7.71 -5.78 19.32
CA HIS A 209 8.23 -5.23 20.58
C HIS A 209 8.91 -6.34 21.40
N GLU A 210 10.16 -6.14 21.84
CA GLU A 210 11.04 -7.18 22.44
C GLU A 210 10.51 -7.81 23.74
N ASN A 211 9.53 -7.18 24.41
CA ASN A 211 8.96 -7.67 25.67
C ASN A 211 8.07 -8.92 25.56
N TYR A 212 7.95 -9.55 24.38
CA TYR A 212 7.12 -10.74 24.16
C TYR A 212 7.88 -11.99 23.71
N LEU A 213 9.21 -12.03 23.86
CA LEU A 213 10.01 -13.24 23.60
C LEU A 213 9.80 -14.39 24.61
N LEU A 214 8.84 -14.29 25.54
CA LEU A 214 8.45 -15.38 26.45
C LEU A 214 7.19 -16.10 25.97
N HIS A 215 7.13 -16.46 24.67
CA HIS A 215 6.28 -17.56 24.20
C HIS A 215 6.99 -18.25 23.02
N PRO A 216 7.23 -19.57 23.06
CA PRO A 216 8.14 -20.22 22.12
C PRO A 216 7.46 -20.49 20.79
N ALA A 217 7.72 -19.66 19.77
CA ALA A 217 7.75 -20.08 18.38
C ALA A 217 8.48 -19.04 17.50
N PHE A 218 9.52 -19.52 16.81
CA PHE A 218 10.29 -18.86 15.75
C PHE A 218 11.40 -17.89 16.19
N HIS A 219 12.55 -18.46 16.56
CA HIS A 219 13.83 -17.79 16.43
C HIS A 219 14.30 -17.81 14.97
N HIS A 220 14.57 -16.63 14.41
CA HIS A 220 15.69 -16.44 13.49
C HIS A 220 16.33 -15.08 13.77
N SER A 221 17.55 -15.14 14.27
CA SER A 221 18.45 -14.03 14.52
C SER A 221 18.98 -13.44 13.23
N HIS A 222 18.93 -12.11 13.07
CA HIS A 222 19.96 -11.36 12.36
C HIS A 222 20.01 -9.91 12.88
N ILE A 223 21.23 -9.54 13.27
CA ILE A 223 21.65 -8.24 13.78
C ILE A 223 21.73 -7.25 12.61
N PHE A 224 21.18 -6.04 12.77
CA PHE A 224 21.46 -4.90 11.89
C PHE A 224 21.86 -3.68 12.73
N PRO A 225 22.86 -2.88 12.29
CA PRO A 225 23.27 -1.67 12.98
C PRO A 225 22.29 -0.52 12.70
N ALA A 226 21.97 0.24 13.73
CA ALA A 226 21.16 1.44 13.66
C ALA A 226 21.96 2.61 13.07
N PHE A 227 21.43 3.26 12.03
CA PHE A 227 21.84 4.59 11.60
C PHE A 227 20.58 5.43 11.39
N PHE A 228 20.38 6.42 12.27
CA PHE A 228 19.36 7.45 12.14
C PHE A 228 20.02 8.75 11.68
N PRO A 229 19.55 9.39 10.59
CA PRO A 229 19.73 10.82 10.40
C PRO A 229 18.49 11.55 10.94
N SER A 230 18.73 12.56 11.78
CA SER A 230 17.74 13.56 12.17
C SER A 230 17.43 14.44 10.96
N HIS A 231 16.16 14.49 10.55
CA HIS A 231 15.72 15.44 9.54
C HIS A 231 15.29 16.75 10.20
N ARG A 232 16.06 17.80 9.90
CA ARG A 232 15.73 19.21 10.18
C ARG A 232 14.53 19.62 9.34
N ASN A 233 13.57 20.29 9.98
CA ASN A 233 12.48 21.00 9.33
C ASN A 233 13.05 22.12 8.43
N LEU A 234 12.64 22.12 7.15
CA LEU A 234 12.85 23.24 6.25
C LEU A 234 11.63 24.14 6.30
N ASN A 235 11.87 25.32 6.85
CA ASN A 235 11.00 26.49 6.87
C ASN A 235 10.79 27.02 5.45
N ILE A 236 9.57 27.37 5.06
CA ILE A 236 9.31 28.34 3.99
C ILE A 236 8.22 29.31 4.46
N ASN A 237 8.63 30.58 4.52
CA ASN A 237 7.83 31.74 4.89
C ASN A 237 6.94 32.25 3.76
N HIS A 238 5.85 32.90 4.18
CA HIS A 238 5.22 34.15 3.71
C HIS A 238 3.69 33.99 3.56
N ALA A 239 2.85 34.88 4.07
CA ALA A 239 3.00 36.33 4.11
C ALA A 239 2.51 37.01 5.40
N ASN A 240 3.20 38.12 5.73
CA ASN A 240 2.88 39.07 6.79
C ASN A 240 1.57 39.82 6.52
N MET A 241 0.72 39.91 7.54
CA MET A 241 -0.15 41.06 7.75
C MET A 241 -0.05 41.49 9.22
N THR A 242 0.61 42.62 9.44
CA THR A 242 0.65 43.33 10.71
C THR A 242 -0.65 44.10 10.93
N GLY A 243 -1.34 43.89 12.05
CA GLY A 243 -2.43 44.75 12.49
C GLY A 243 -3.39 44.08 13.48
N ARG A 244 -3.22 44.39 14.78
CA ARG A 244 -3.92 43.87 15.97
C ARG A 244 -3.64 42.40 16.27
N GLU A 245 -3.10 42.11 17.45
CA GLU A 245 -2.97 40.75 17.98
C GLU A 245 -4.34 40.06 17.94
N ALA A 246 -4.55 39.22 16.92
CA ALA A 246 -5.69 38.34 16.88
C ALA A 246 -5.51 37.35 18.04
N MET A 247 -6.37 37.46 19.06
CA MET A 247 -6.34 36.56 20.22
C MET A 247 -6.31 35.11 19.73
N ALA A 248 -5.22 34.41 20.03
CA ALA A 248 -4.96 33.08 19.52
C ALA A 248 -6.05 32.11 20.00
N LEU A 249 -6.49 31.23 19.09
CA LEU A 249 -7.61 30.33 19.36
C LEU A 249 -7.17 29.25 20.35
N PRO A 250 -8.00 28.91 21.36
CA PRO A 250 -7.63 27.87 22.29
C PRO A 250 -7.38 26.56 21.53
N SER A 251 -6.21 25.97 21.78
CA SER A 251 -5.80 24.63 21.28
C SER A 251 -5.53 23.65 22.42
N THR A 252 -5.51 24.12 23.67
CA THR A 252 -5.35 23.31 24.89
C THR A 252 -6.55 23.49 25.83
N PRO A 253 -6.89 22.49 26.68
CA PRO A 253 -8.11 22.53 27.51
C PRO A 253 -8.09 23.55 28.66
N ALA A 254 -6.94 24.17 28.94
CA ALA A 254 -6.75 25.06 30.08
C ALA A 254 -7.56 26.38 29.96
N LYS A 255 -7.74 26.89 28.73
CA LYS A 255 -8.47 28.12 28.47
C LYS A 255 -9.97 27.83 28.32
N LYS A 256 -10.81 28.56 29.05
CA LYS A 256 -12.29 28.48 28.98
C LYS A 256 -12.89 29.86 28.70
N PRO A 257 -14.11 29.92 28.11
CA PRO A 257 -14.86 31.15 28.01
C PRO A 257 -15.05 31.79 29.38
N SER A 258 -14.87 33.10 29.43
CA SER A 258 -15.15 33.93 30.59
C SER A 258 -16.64 34.19 30.73
N ILE A 259 -17.08 34.72 31.87
CA ILE A 259 -18.49 35.10 32.07
C ILE A 259 -18.98 36.12 31.03
N THR A 260 -18.09 36.97 30.51
CA THR A 260 -18.42 37.97 29.49
C THR A 260 -18.61 37.37 28.09
N ASP A 261 -18.17 36.13 27.86
CA ASP A 261 -18.38 35.42 26.59
C ASP A 261 -19.79 34.84 26.47
N PHE A 262 -20.53 34.72 27.59
CA PHE A 262 -21.95 34.36 27.63
C PHE A 262 -22.82 35.60 27.39
N ASP A 263 -22.63 36.21 26.21
CA ASP A 263 -23.18 37.50 25.83
C ASP A 263 -24.53 37.41 25.10
N ARG A 264 -24.68 38.06 23.94
CA ARG A 264 -25.91 37.99 23.15
C ARG A 264 -25.94 36.70 22.34
N ILE A 265 -27.15 36.19 22.15
CA ILE A 265 -27.41 35.00 21.33
C ILE A 265 -27.43 35.38 19.84
N ILE A 266 -26.91 34.49 19.01
CA ILE A 266 -27.09 34.47 17.56
C ILE A 266 -27.76 33.17 17.14
N ARG A 267 -28.64 33.25 16.12
CA ARG A 267 -29.32 32.08 15.54
C ARG A 267 -28.45 31.47 14.45
N ILE A 268 -28.33 30.15 14.44
CA ILE A 268 -27.60 29.41 13.41
C ILE A 268 -28.55 28.40 12.78
N LYS A 269 -28.86 28.58 11.50
CA LYS A 269 -29.71 27.69 10.71
C LYS A 269 -28.83 26.65 10.01
N VAL A 270 -29.03 25.37 10.30
CA VAL A 270 -28.17 24.28 9.86
C VAL A 270 -28.96 23.25 9.06
N GLY A 271 -28.38 22.81 7.94
CA GLY A 271 -28.91 21.77 7.08
C GLY A 271 -29.72 22.31 5.89
N GLN A 272 -29.65 21.60 4.77
CA GLN A 272 -30.38 21.94 3.55
C GLN A 272 -31.82 21.38 3.57
N THR A 273 -31.95 20.10 3.92
CA THR A 273 -33.24 19.39 3.99
C THR A 273 -33.72 19.35 5.43
N ASN A 274 -34.84 20.04 5.72
CA ASN A 274 -35.38 20.24 7.07
C ASN A 274 -34.41 20.97 8.03
N PRO A 275 -34.08 22.24 7.74
CA PRO A 275 -33.12 23.01 8.54
C PRO A 275 -33.56 23.16 10.00
N GLN A 276 -32.63 23.01 10.93
CA GLN A 276 -32.85 23.32 12.34
C GLN A 276 -32.16 24.62 12.73
N ILE A 277 -32.73 25.34 13.68
CA ILE A 277 -32.19 26.60 14.20
C ILE A 277 -31.63 26.36 15.59
N PHE A 278 -30.41 26.81 15.81
CA PHE A 278 -29.69 26.70 17.07
C PHE A 278 -29.39 28.09 17.63
N ASP A 279 -29.62 28.27 18.92
CA ASP A 279 -29.30 29.49 19.65
C ASP A 279 -27.96 29.33 20.40
N VAL A 280 -27.00 30.20 20.11
CA VAL A 280 -25.66 30.12 20.71
C VAL A 280 -25.15 31.51 21.08
N HIS A 281 -24.45 31.63 22.21
CA HIS A 281 -23.80 32.87 22.62
C HIS A 281 -22.67 33.25 21.64
N LYS A 282 -22.66 34.51 21.21
CA LYS A 282 -21.69 35.02 20.24
C LYS A 282 -20.28 34.94 20.79
N GLY A 283 -20.06 35.39 22.03
CA GLY A 283 -18.75 35.37 22.68
C GLY A 283 -18.16 33.97 22.75
N VAL A 284 -18.96 32.97 23.14
CA VAL A 284 -18.54 31.55 23.15
C VAL A 284 -18.09 31.06 21.75
N LEU A 285 -18.84 31.40 20.69
CA LEU A 285 -18.44 31.07 19.32
C LEU A 285 -17.16 31.78 18.90
N LYS A 286 -17.04 33.08 19.17
CA LYS A 286 -15.84 33.89 18.87
C LYS A 286 -14.61 33.39 19.63
N PHE A 287 -14.79 32.89 20.85
CA PHE A 287 -13.73 32.34 21.69
C PHE A 287 -13.13 31.09 21.05
N TYR A 288 -13.96 30.11 20.67
CA TYR A 288 -13.48 28.81 20.17
C TYR A 288 -13.22 28.76 18.66
N SER A 289 -13.89 29.58 17.84
CA SER A 289 -13.88 29.44 16.38
C SER A 289 -13.39 30.70 15.68
N GLY A 290 -12.31 30.56 14.91
CA GLY A 290 -11.84 31.62 14.03
C GLY A 290 -12.80 31.94 12.89
N TYR A 291 -13.55 30.94 12.41
CA TYR A 291 -14.59 31.12 11.40
C TYR A 291 -15.76 31.94 11.96
N PHE A 292 -16.37 31.49 13.06
CA PHE A 292 -17.52 32.20 13.63
C PHE A 292 -17.13 33.57 14.16
N ARG A 293 -15.88 33.76 14.62
CA ARG A 293 -15.35 35.09 14.93
C ARG A 293 -15.48 36.06 13.76
N LYS A 294 -14.93 35.68 12.60
CA LYS A 294 -15.00 36.51 11.39
C LYS A 294 -16.43 36.71 10.90
N VAL A 295 -17.25 35.65 10.90
CA VAL A 295 -18.65 35.75 10.43
C VAL A 295 -19.48 36.65 11.33
N ILE A 296 -19.37 36.51 12.66
CA ILE A 296 -20.11 37.35 13.61
C ILE A 296 -19.64 38.80 13.52
N GLU A 297 -18.33 39.07 13.42
CA GLU A 297 -17.83 40.43 13.21
C GLU A 297 -18.38 41.06 11.94
N ASN A 298 -18.52 40.28 10.87
CA ASN A 298 -19.11 40.75 9.62
C ASN A 298 -20.62 41.04 9.73
N VAL A 299 -21.36 40.19 10.44
CA VAL A 299 -22.78 40.41 10.79
C VAL A 299 -22.94 41.68 11.61
N GLU A 300 -22.11 41.89 12.63
CA GLU A 300 -22.18 43.05 13.53
C GLU A 300 -21.80 44.36 12.84
N ASN A 301 -20.94 44.30 11.81
CA ASN A 301 -20.56 45.44 11.00
C ASN A 301 -21.51 45.72 9.82
N GLY A 302 -22.60 44.97 9.67
CA GLY A 302 -23.60 45.21 8.62
C GLY A 302 -23.13 44.89 7.20
N ARG A 303 -22.15 43.97 7.03
CA ARG A 303 -21.47 43.77 5.73
C ARG A 303 -22.13 42.73 4.80
N PHE A 304 -23.10 41.95 5.28
CA PHE A 304 -23.72 40.84 4.52
C PHE A 304 -25.20 40.63 4.89
N ALA A 305 -25.92 39.83 4.11
CA ALA A 305 -27.35 39.53 4.29
C ALA A 305 -27.68 38.96 5.69
N GLU A 306 -26.75 38.22 6.28
CA GLU A 306 -26.85 37.65 7.63
C GLU A 306 -26.96 38.74 8.73
N ALA A 307 -26.51 39.97 8.45
CA ALA A 307 -26.67 41.12 9.32
C ALA A 307 -28.13 41.58 9.44
N GLU A 308 -28.91 41.47 8.37
CA GLU A 308 -30.32 41.87 8.36
C GLU A 308 -31.18 40.88 9.17
N GLU A 309 -30.86 39.58 9.12
CA GLU A 309 -31.61 38.53 9.80
C GLU A 309 -31.07 38.16 11.20
N ASN A 310 -29.88 38.67 11.55
CA ASN A 310 -29.08 38.26 12.73
C ASN A 310 -29.01 36.72 12.86
N MET A 311 -28.77 36.05 11.72
CA MET A 311 -28.81 34.60 11.57
C MET A 311 -27.71 34.13 10.62
N ILE A 312 -26.95 33.12 11.03
CA ILE A 312 -25.94 32.47 10.18
C ILE A 312 -26.55 31.21 9.56
N THR A 313 -26.38 31.00 8.26
CA THR A 313 -26.88 29.79 7.58
C THR A 313 -25.72 28.87 7.17
N LEU A 314 -25.84 27.59 7.51
CA LEU A 314 -24.87 26.53 7.20
C LEU A 314 -25.60 25.38 6.48
N PRO A 315 -25.90 25.52 5.17
CA PRO A 315 -26.76 24.59 4.45
C PRO A 315 -26.11 23.22 4.26
N ASP A 316 -24.79 23.18 4.07
CA ASP A 316 -24.04 21.95 3.80
C ASP A 316 -23.62 21.19 5.08
N GLU A 317 -24.05 21.66 6.25
CA GLU A 317 -23.72 21.02 7.52
C GLU A 317 -24.81 20.06 7.99
N GLU A 318 -24.37 18.93 8.53
CA GLU A 318 -25.27 17.98 9.17
C GLU A 318 -25.73 18.52 10.52
N THR A 319 -27.05 18.56 10.71
CA THR A 319 -27.70 19.06 11.92
C THR A 319 -27.23 18.36 13.20
N GLU A 320 -27.05 17.04 13.16
CA GLU A 320 -26.57 16.28 14.32
C GLU A 320 -25.11 16.62 14.68
N VAL A 321 -24.26 16.92 13.68
CA VAL A 321 -22.87 17.34 13.94
C VAL A 321 -22.87 18.70 14.64
N PHE A 322 -23.71 19.63 14.19
CA PHE A 322 -23.82 20.94 14.84
C PHE A 322 -24.40 20.85 16.25
N LYS A 323 -25.41 19.99 16.47
CA LYS A 323 -25.98 19.73 17.80
C LYS A 323 -24.92 19.22 18.79
N LEU A 324 -24.08 18.28 18.35
CA LEU A 324 -22.95 17.79 19.16
C LEU A 324 -21.92 18.90 19.42
N PHE A 325 -21.60 19.72 18.42
CA PHE A 325 -20.73 20.88 18.60
C PHE A 325 -21.30 21.88 19.61
N GLN A 326 -22.59 22.20 19.53
CA GLN A 326 -23.26 23.07 20.49
C GLN A 326 -23.18 22.50 21.91
N GLY A 327 -23.46 21.20 22.10
CA GLY A 327 -23.26 20.54 23.39
C GLY A 327 -21.84 20.71 23.91
N TRP A 328 -20.84 20.40 23.07
CA TRP A 328 -19.43 20.55 23.39
C TRP A 328 -19.03 21.99 23.77
N LEU A 329 -19.57 23.02 23.12
CA LEU A 329 -19.30 24.43 23.46
C LEU A 329 -19.59 24.75 24.93
N TYR A 330 -20.60 24.12 25.50
CA TYR A 330 -21.07 24.39 26.87
C TYR A 330 -20.61 23.36 27.90
N THR A 331 -20.46 22.09 27.52
CA THR A 331 -20.15 21.01 28.46
C THR A 331 -18.73 20.48 28.36
N ARG A 332 -18.06 20.69 27.22
CA ARG A 332 -16.78 20.03 26.86
C ARG A 332 -16.86 18.50 26.80
N GLU A 333 -18.06 17.96 26.66
CA GLU A 333 -18.27 16.53 26.52
C GLU A 333 -18.38 16.12 25.06
N LEU A 334 -17.86 14.94 24.75
CA LEU A 334 -17.88 14.34 23.42
C LEU A 334 -18.49 12.94 23.47
N PRO A 335 -19.20 12.50 22.42
CA PRO A 335 -19.78 11.16 22.36
C PRO A 335 -18.69 10.09 22.39
N LYS A 336 -18.86 9.04 23.19
CA LYS A 336 -17.86 7.95 23.35
C LYS A 336 -18.36 6.59 22.86
N GLU A 337 -19.50 6.56 22.20
CA GLU A 337 -20.16 5.34 21.74
C GLU A 337 -19.61 4.82 20.40
N SER A 338 -19.12 5.71 19.54
CA SER A 338 -18.51 5.35 18.26
C SER A 338 -17.59 6.44 17.70
N GLN A 339 -16.71 6.06 16.76
CA GLN A 339 -15.76 6.98 16.12
C GLN A 339 -16.41 7.93 15.11
N ASN A 340 -17.53 7.52 14.49
CA ASN A 340 -18.18 8.25 13.40
C ASN A 340 -18.51 9.73 13.76
N PRO A 341 -19.25 10.02 14.84
CA PRO A 341 -19.56 11.40 15.21
C PRO A 341 -18.31 12.21 15.55
N LEU A 342 -17.31 11.58 16.18
CA LEU A 342 -16.04 12.24 16.51
C LEU A 342 -15.24 12.61 15.26
N ILE A 343 -15.18 11.73 14.27
CA ILE A 343 -14.54 12.01 12.97
C ILE A 343 -15.23 13.17 12.26
N LYS A 344 -16.56 13.19 12.26
CA LYS A 344 -17.34 14.30 11.66
C LYS A 344 -17.11 15.61 12.42
N LEU A 345 -17.08 15.58 13.76
CA LEU A 345 -16.77 16.74 14.59
C LEU A 345 -15.35 17.25 14.36
N TRP A 346 -14.37 16.37 14.17
CA TRP A 346 -13.02 16.78 13.81
C TRP A 346 -13.01 17.54 12.47
N CYS A 347 -13.66 16.99 11.44
CA CYS A 347 -13.76 17.65 10.12
C CYS A 347 -14.57 18.95 10.17
N PHE A 348 -15.56 19.04 11.06
CA PHE A 348 -16.27 20.29 11.34
C PHE A 348 -15.34 21.31 12.00
N GLY A 349 -14.58 20.90 13.02
CA GLY A 349 -13.62 21.75 13.71
C GLY A 349 -12.56 22.30 12.76
N ASP A 350 -12.06 21.47 11.84
CA ASP A 350 -11.12 21.89 10.79
C ASP A 350 -11.71 23.00 9.90
N ARG A 351 -12.88 22.76 9.30
CA ARG A 351 -13.56 23.72 8.42
C ARG A 351 -14.02 24.99 9.14
N ARG A 352 -14.31 24.90 10.44
CA ARG A 352 -14.76 26.03 11.28
C ARG A 352 -13.63 26.63 12.12
N ALA A 353 -12.37 26.25 11.88
CA ALA A 353 -11.20 26.72 12.60
C ALA A 353 -11.40 26.67 14.13
N VAL A 354 -11.61 25.47 14.66
CA VAL A 354 -11.81 25.17 16.10
C VAL A 354 -10.73 24.17 16.56
N PRO A 355 -9.47 24.61 16.78
CA PRO A 355 -8.34 23.70 17.05
C PRO A 355 -8.55 22.79 18.25
N LEU A 356 -9.10 23.32 19.34
CA LEU A 356 -9.35 22.52 20.54
C LEU A 356 -10.43 21.45 20.35
N LEU A 357 -11.43 21.68 19.49
CA LEU A 357 -12.39 20.62 19.14
C LEU A 357 -11.71 19.51 18.34
N GLN A 358 -10.81 19.87 17.40
CA GLN A 358 -10.03 18.89 16.65
C GLN A 358 -9.18 18.03 17.59
N ASN A 359 -8.49 18.66 18.56
CA ASN A 359 -7.62 17.96 19.50
C ASN A 359 -8.40 17.03 20.44
N GLU A 360 -9.51 17.50 21.01
CA GLU A 360 -10.34 16.64 21.87
C GLU A 360 -11.05 15.53 21.09
N ALA A 361 -11.48 15.81 19.85
CA ALA A 361 -12.09 14.79 19.00
C ALA A 361 -11.10 13.69 18.64
N ILE A 362 -9.84 14.01 18.30
CA ILE A 362 -8.84 12.98 17.95
C ILE A 362 -8.41 12.17 19.16
N ASP A 363 -8.33 12.79 20.35
CA ASP A 363 -8.11 12.09 21.61
C ASP A 363 -9.26 11.14 21.94
N ALA A 364 -10.51 11.59 21.77
CA ALA A 364 -11.69 10.75 21.94
C ALA A 364 -11.71 9.59 20.92
N ILE A 365 -11.32 9.80 19.66
CA ILE A 365 -11.21 8.72 18.67
C ILE A 365 -10.19 7.66 19.13
N ARG A 366 -9.05 8.09 19.69
CA ARG A 366 -8.05 7.18 20.27
C ARG A 366 -8.65 6.37 21.42
N GLU A 367 -9.34 7.02 22.36
CA GLU A 367 -10.01 6.34 23.48
C GLU A 367 -11.05 5.32 23.00
N VAL A 368 -11.91 5.70 22.07
CA VAL A 368 -12.96 4.82 21.52
C VAL A 368 -12.32 3.63 20.78
N ASN A 369 -11.27 3.86 19.98
CA ASN A 369 -10.52 2.78 19.32
C ASN A 369 -9.91 1.79 20.32
N TYR A 370 -9.42 2.30 21.44
CA TYR A 370 -8.85 1.50 22.52
C TYR A 370 -9.93 0.66 23.21
N ASN A 371 -10.99 1.32 23.68
CA ASN A 371 -12.08 0.72 24.46
C ASN A 371 -12.89 -0.28 23.65
N LEU A 372 -13.33 0.09 22.45
CA LEU A 372 -14.16 -0.75 21.58
C LEU A 372 -13.34 -1.77 20.80
N LYS A 373 -12.01 -1.66 20.80
CA LYS A 373 -11.11 -2.56 20.07
C LYS A 373 -11.33 -2.57 18.55
N THR A 374 -12.00 -1.56 18.00
CA THR A 374 -12.34 -1.42 16.57
C THR A 374 -11.50 -0.38 15.85
N GLN A 375 -11.59 -0.32 14.51
CA GLN A 375 -11.00 0.71 13.66
C GLN A 375 -12.00 1.33 12.70
N PRO A 376 -11.88 2.64 12.40
CA PRO A 376 -12.80 3.33 11.51
C PRO A 376 -12.39 3.18 10.04
N ASP A 377 -12.00 1.97 9.60
CA ASP A 377 -11.59 1.69 8.21
C ASP A 377 -12.68 2.18 7.22
N HIS A 378 -13.96 2.01 7.57
CA HIS A 378 -15.12 2.44 6.77
C HIS A 378 -15.27 3.96 6.64
N MET A 379 -14.66 4.74 7.52
CA MET A 379 -14.70 6.21 7.47
C MET A 379 -13.57 6.82 6.65
N LEU A 380 -12.60 6.03 6.17
CA LEU A 380 -11.46 6.56 5.42
C LEU A 380 -11.89 7.32 4.17
N ARG A 381 -12.91 6.84 3.44
CA ARG A 381 -13.46 7.58 2.28
C ARG A 381 -13.96 8.96 2.70
N PHE A 382 -14.80 9.02 3.72
CA PHE A 382 -15.31 10.29 4.25
C PHE A 382 -14.17 11.22 4.68
N VAL A 383 -13.20 10.74 5.46
CA VAL A 383 -12.07 11.56 5.92
C VAL A 383 -11.26 12.10 4.76
N PHE A 384 -10.93 11.27 3.77
CA PHE A 384 -10.13 11.68 2.62
C PHE A 384 -10.90 12.57 1.62
N ASP A 385 -12.23 12.54 1.63
CA ASP A 385 -13.04 13.46 0.83
C ASP A 385 -13.24 14.83 1.51
N HIS A 386 -13.10 14.93 2.84
CA HIS A 386 -13.45 16.13 3.62
C HIS A 386 -12.29 16.80 4.36
N THR A 387 -11.05 16.44 4.06
CA THR A 387 -9.85 17.03 4.69
C THR A 387 -8.77 17.31 3.65
N THR A 388 -7.73 18.07 3.98
CA THR A 388 -6.56 18.26 3.11
C THR A 388 -5.55 17.11 3.27
N SER A 389 -4.58 16.99 2.35
CA SER A 389 -3.59 15.90 2.38
C SER A 389 -2.67 15.89 3.60
N ASP A 390 -2.48 17.05 4.23
CA ASP A 390 -1.66 17.29 5.42
C ASP A 390 -2.48 17.25 6.72
N ALA A 391 -3.79 17.02 6.66
CA ALA A 391 -4.65 16.96 7.84
C ALA A 391 -4.15 15.90 8.85
N PRO A 392 -3.94 16.29 10.13
CA PRO A 392 -3.44 15.37 11.16
C PRO A 392 -4.31 14.12 11.34
N LEU A 393 -5.63 14.23 11.15
CA LEU A 393 -6.54 13.10 11.22
C LEU A 393 -6.21 11.98 10.23
N ARG A 394 -5.79 12.32 9.00
CA ARG A 394 -5.40 11.31 8.00
C ARG A 394 -4.19 10.52 8.49
N SER A 395 -3.16 11.23 8.95
CA SER A 395 -1.93 10.61 9.46
C SER A 395 -2.20 9.75 10.69
N PHE A 396 -2.99 10.26 11.64
CA PHE A 396 -3.36 9.52 12.85
C PHE A 396 -4.10 8.22 12.53
N LEU A 397 -5.13 8.26 11.67
CA LEU A 397 -5.90 7.07 11.34
C LEU A 397 -5.04 6.03 10.63
N ILE A 398 -4.24 6.44 9.64
CA ILE A 398 -3.34 5.53 8.93
C ILE A 398 -2.30 4.94 9.88
N THR A 399 -1.67 5.75 10.74
CA THR A 399 -0.66 5.29 11.71
C THR A 399 -1.28 4.35 12.74
N SER A 400 -2.48 4.67 13.23
CA SER A 400 -3.22 3.85 14.18
C SER A 400 -3.59 2.49 13.58
N ILE A 401 -4.15 2.46 12.36
CA ILE A 401 -4.50 1.22 11.66
C ILE A 401 -3.22 0.42 11.34
N ALA A 402 -2.20 1.10 10.82
CA ALA A 402 -0.91 0.50 10.51
C ALA A 402 -0.28 -0.15 11.74
N ALA A 403 -0.27 0.49 12.90
CA ALA A 403 0.33 -0.05 14.12
C ALA A 403 -0.23 -1.42 14.57
N ARG A 404 -1.48 -1.75 14.19
CA ARG A 404 -2.21 -2.92 14.70
C ARG A 404 -2.62 -3.95 13.64
N CYS A 405 -2.55 -3.61 12.36
CA CYS A 405 -2.90 -4.54 11.31
C CYS A 405 -1.92 -5.72 11.22
N THR A 406 -2.46 -6.88 10.84
CA THR A 406 -1.71 -8.13 10.67
C THR A 406 -2.39 -9.00 9.62
N GLY A 407 -1.59 -9.75 8.86
CA GLY A 407 -2.05 -10.84 8.01
C GLY A 407 -2.78 -10.40 6.73
N SER A 408 -3.13 -11.38 5.91
CA SER A 408 -3.78 -11.19 4.60
C SER A 408 -5.14 -10.50 4.70
N ALA A 409 -5.96 -10.85 5.69
CA ALA A 409 -7.30 -10.30 5.86
C ALA A 409 -7.33 -8.78 6.08
N PHE A 410 -6.23 -8.17 6.55
CA PHE A 410 -6.12 -6.72 6.56
C PHE A 410 -5.89 -6.16 5.16
N VAL A 411 -4.93 -6.72 4.42
CA VAL A 411 -4.54 -6.22 3.11
C VAL A 411 -5.70 -6.37 2.12
N GLU A 412 -6.51 -7.43 2.22
CA GLU A 412 -7.73 -7.60 1.43
C GLU A 412 -8.74 -6.46 1.67
N ARG A 413 -8.89 -5.97 2.91
CA ARG A 413 -9.78 -4.82 3.18
C ARG A 413 -9.32 -3.52 2.54
N THR A 414 -8.02 -3.40 2.23
CA THR A 414 -7.48 -2.21 1.58
C THR A 414 -7.86 -2.08 0.11
N GLU A 415 -8.42 -3.13 -0.50
CA GLU A 415 -8.89 -3.08 -1.90
C GLU A 415 -10.00 -2.04 -2.10
N ASN A 416 -10.84 -1.87 -1.09
CA ASN A 416 -11.97 -0.93 -1.11
C ASN A 416 -11.61 0.45 -0.53
N TRP A 417 -10.33 0.67 -0.18
CA TRP A 417 -9.91 1.95 0.37
C TRP A 417 -9.83 3.02 -0.73
N PRO A 418 -9.99 4.31 -0.37
CA PRO A 418 -9.63 5.41 -1.26
C PRO A 418 -8.17 5.25 -1.71
N VAL A 419 -7.88 5.50 -2.99
CA VAL A 419 -6.52 5.41 -3.55
C VAL A 419 -5.53 6.25 -2.75
N GLU A 420 -5.95 7.44 -2.30
CA GLU A 420 -5.16 8.36 -1.50
C GLU A 420 -4.83 7.77 -0.12
N ALA A 421 -5.75 7.02 0.49
CA ALA A 421 -5.53 6.33 1.75
C ALA A 421 -4.56 5.15 1.58
N LEU A 422 -4.67 4.42 0.47
CA LEU A 422 -3.72 3.35 0.13
C LEU A 422 -2.32 3.91 -0.14
N HIS A 423 -2.19 5.03 -0.86
CA HIS A 423 -0.92 5.74 -1.04
C HIS A 423 -0.32 6.18 0.28
N HIS A 424 -1.13 6.75 1.18
CA HIS A 424 -0.68 7.14 2.52
C HIS A 424 -0.21 5.91 3.33
N LEU A 425 -0.96 4.80 3.29
CA LEU A 425 -0.57 3.55 3.94
C LEU A 425 0.76 3.02 3.41
N ILE A 426 0.90 2.87 2.09
CA ILE A 426 2.15 2.42 1.46
C ILE A 426 3.30 3.34 1.84
N LYS A 427 3.09 4.66 1.79
CA LYS A 427 4.09 5.65 2.21
C LYS A 427 4.53 5.42 3.64
N HIS A 428 3.59 5.32 4.57
CA HIS A 428 3.88 5.05 5.97
C HIS A 428 4.68 3.73 6.15
N PHE A 429 4.32 2.66 5.44
CA PHE A 429 5.07 1.40 5.49
C PHE A 429 6.49 1.48 4.90
N PHE A 430 6.68 2.26 3.84
CA PHE A 430 7.97 2.37 3.15
C PHE A 430 8.92 3.36 3.80
N ASP A 431 8.39 4.49 4.25
CA ASP A 431 9.16 5.60 4.78
C ASP A 431 9.47 5.36 6.26
N GLU A 432 8.50 4.91 7.05
CA GLU A 432 8.63 4.83 8.52
C GLU A 432 8.93 3.42 9.04
N ARG A 433 8.69 2.37 8.24
CA ARG A 433 8.87 0.96 8.63
C ARG A 433 8.24 0.68 10.02
N PRO A 434 6.93 0.93 10.18
CA PRO A 434 6.28 0.98 11.49
C PRO A 434 6.42 -0.35 12.22
N LYS A 435 6.75 -0.27 13.52
CA LYS A 435 6.72 -1.43 14.41
C LYS A 435 5.29 -1.83 14.69
N ARG A 436 5.07 -3.12 14.96
CA ARG A 436 3.79 -3.55 15.53
C ARG A 436 3.71 -3.03 16.97
N THR A 437 2.69 -2.25 17.28
CA THR A 437 2.51 -1.64 18.60
C THR A 437 1.23 -2.18 19.25
N PRO A 438 1.29 -2.79 20.45
CA PRO A 438 0.13 -3.15 21.25
C PRO A 438 -0.79 -1.95 21.50
N ARG A 439 -2.09 -2.21 21.71
CA ARG A 439 -3.08 -1.15 21.95
C ARG A 439 -2.68 -0.25 23.14
N ASP A 440 -2.24 -0.85 24.24
CA ASP A 440 -1.84 -0.12 25.45
C ASP A 440 -0.65 0.81 25.20
N GLU A 441 0.33 0.35 24.43
CA GLU A 441 1.50 1.16 24.08
C GLU A 441 1.16 2.27 23.10
N PHE A 442 0.30 1.99 22.11
CA PHE A 442 -0.18 3.02 21.19
C PHE A 442 -0.96 4.10 21.93
N ASN A 443 -1.76 3.72 22.93
CA ASN A 443 -2.56 4.66 23.72
C ASN A 443 -1.71 5.58 24.61
N LYS A 444 -0.44 5.23 24.87
CA LYS A 444 0.51 6.05 25.63
C LYS A 444 1.26 7.07 24.76
N ARG A 445 1.07 7.07 23.44
CA ARG A 445 1.74 8.02 22.56
C ARG A 445 1.36 9.46 22.89
N ASN A 446 2.32 10.35 22.73
CA ASN A 446 2.08 11.79 22.82
C ASN A 446 1.24 12.22 21.61
N MET A 447 0.04 12.75 21.89
CA MET A 447 -0.90 13.17 20.84
C MET A 447 -0.56 14.51 20.20
N CYS A 448 0.41 15.25 20.76
CA CYS A 448 0.90 16.51 20.20
C CYS A 448 1.33 16.37 18.73
N GLU A 449 1.76 15.17 18.31
CA GLU A 449 2.12 14.90 16.91
C GLU A 449 0.91 14.97 15.93
N TRP A 450 -0.32 14.83 16.43
CA TRP A 450 -1.55 14.95 15.66
C TRP A 450 -2.51 16.03 16.15
N HIS A 451 -2.10 16.81 17.15
CA HIS A 451 -2.85 17.98 17.60
C HIS A 451 -2.49 19.22 16.78
N VAL A 452 -3.46 20.10 16.64
CA VAL A 452 -3.31 21.41 15.99
C VAL A 452 -3.03 22.44 17.07
N HIS A 453 -1.91 23.16 16.96
CA HIS A 453 -1.49 24.18 17.92
C HIS A 453 -1.18 25.52 17.23
N GLU A 454 -1.28 26.59 18.01
CA GLU A 454 -0.67 27.87 17.67
C GLU A 454 0.86 27.79 17.78
N GLU A 455 1.57 28.70 17.10
CA GLU A 455 3.03 28.71 17.09
C GLU A 455 3.60 28.78 18.51
N GLY A 456 4.52 27.87 18.83
CA GLY A 456 5.16 27.79 20.15
C GLY A 456 4.37 27.03 21.23
N VAL A 457 3.13 26.60 20.97
CA VAL A 457 2.32 25.81 21.91
C VAL A 457 2.45 24.31 21.64
N LYS A 458 2.43 23.52 22.71
CA LYS A 458 2.44 22.05 22.70
C LYS A 458 1.49 21.52 23.78
N CYS A 459 1.15 20.24 23.69
CA CYS A 459 0.51 19.54 24.80
C CYS A 459 1.45 19.49 26.02
N ASP A 460 0.85 19.53 27.21
CA ASP A 460 1.55 19.39 28.49
C ASP A 460 2.17 17.99 28.70
#